data_AF-A0A2W2AZB6-F1
#
_entry.id   AF-A0A2W2AZB6-F1
#
_cell.length_a   1.000
_cell.length_b   1.000
_cell.length_c   1.000
_cell.angle_alpha   90.00
_cell.angle_beta   90.00
_cell.angle_gamma   90.00
#
_symmetry.space_group_name_H-M   'P 1'
#
loop_
_entity.id
_entity.type
_entity.pdbx_description
1 polymer ?
#
loop_
_entity_poly.entity_id
_entity_poly.type
_entity_poly.pdbx_seq_one_letter_code
_entity_poly.pdbx_strand_id
1 'polypeptide(L)'
;METFNSLFMVSPLLLGVLFFVAMLAGFIDSIAGGGGLLTIPALMAAGMSPANALATNKLQACGGSISATIYFIRRKVVSLSDQKLNIAMTFVGSMSGALLVQYVQA
;
A
#
# COMPACT_ATOMS: atom_id res chain seq x y z
N MET A 1 -15.93 15.87 19.57
CA MET A 1 -14.52 15.46 19.40
C MET A 1 -14.24 14.13 20.09
N GLU A 2 -14.69 13.94 21.35
CA GLU A 2 -14.62 12.68 22.11
C GLU A 2 -15.01 11.43 21.29
N THR A 3 -16.18 11.42 20.66
CA THR A 3 -16.69 10.27 19.87
C THR A 3 -15.85 9.94 18.64
N PHE A 4 -15.21 10.96 18.03
CA PHE A 4 -14.37 10.77 16.85
C PHE A 4 -13.01 10.20 17.24
N ASN A 5 -12.42 10.68 18.35
CA ASN A 5 -11.18 10.14 18.92
C ASN A 5 -11.37 8.72 19.49
N SER A 6 -12.59 8.33 19.89
CA SER A 6 -12.87 6.94 20.26
C SER A 6 -13.03 6.00 19.07
N LEU A 7 -13.40 6.53 17.90
CA LEU A 7 -13.49 5.78 16.64
C LEU A 7 -12.15 5.72 15.90
N PHE A 8 -11.37 6.79 15.96
CA PHE A 8 -10.08 6.94 15.33
C PHE A 8 -9.02 7.22 16.39
N MET A 9 -8.01 6.35 16.47
CA MET A 9 -6.88 6.46 17.40
C MET A 9 -6.04 7.76 17.23
N VAL A 10 -6.39 8.62 16.28
CA VAL A 10 -5.58 9.73 15.77
C VAL A 10 -6.48 10.94 15.55
N SER A 11 -5.97 12.16 15.82
CA SER A 11 -6.76 13.39 15.68
C SER A 11 -7.22 13.63 14.23
N PRO A 12 -8.41 14.25 14.01
CA PRO A 12 -8.92 14.54 12.66
C PRO A 12 -7.95 15.36 11.80
N LEU A 13 -7.22 16.29 12.43
CA LEU A 13 -6.22 17.11 11.75
C LEU A 13 -5.06 16.26 11.23
N LEU A 14 -4.56 15.33 12.05
CA LEU A 14 -3.47 14.44 11.67
C LEU A 14 -3.91 13.45 10.57
N LEU A 15 -5.16 12.98 10.59
CA LEU A 15 -5.74 12.22 9.47
C LEU A 15 -5.72 13.04 8.16
N GLY A 16 -6.09 14.32 8.21
CA GLY A 16 -6.01 15.22 7.06
C GLY A 16 -4.59 15.34 6.52
N VAL A 17 -3.59 15.53 7.39
CA VAL A 17 -2.18 15.60 6.99
C VAL A 17 -1.72 14.28 6.36
N LEU A 18 -2.00 13.14 7.02
CA LEU A 18 -1.64 11.82 6.52
C LEU A 18 -2.29 11.51 5.17
N PHE A 19 -3.53 11.98 4.93
CA PHE A 19 -4.20 11.85 3.64
C PHE A 19 -3.43 12.56 2.52
N PHE A 20 -3.02 13.82 2.72
CA PHE A 20 -2.24 14.56 1.73
C PHE A 20 -0.86 13.95 1.50
N VAL A 21 -0.20 13.49 2.57
CA VAL A 21 1.08 12.76 2.46
C VAL A 21 0.89 11.47 1.65
N ALA A 22 -0.15 10.69 1.93
CA ALA A 22 -0.45 9.46 1.21
C ALA A 22 -0.77 9.72 -0.26
N MET A 23 -1.49 10.80 -0.58
CA MET A 23 -1.80 11.21 -1.96
C MET A 23 -0.53 11.58 -2.73
N LEU A 24 0.34 12.41 -2.14
CA LEU A 24 1.60 12.82 -2.75
C LEU A 24 2.57 11.63 -2.90
N ALA A 25 2.62 10.76 -1.89
CA ALA A 25 3.39 9.53 -1.94
C ALA A 25 2.91 8.59 -3.05
N GLY A 26 1.59 8.41 -3.21
CA GLY A 26 1.01 7.59 -4.28
C GLY A 26 1.30 8.16 -5.67
N PHE A 27 1.28 9.48 -5.82
CA PHE A 27 1.69 10.14 -7.07
C PHE A 27 3.15 9.84 -7.41
N ILE A 28 4.07 10.00 -6.45
CA ILE A 28 5.50 9.71 -6.65
C ILE A 28 5.73 8.22 -6.92
N ASP A 29 5.03 7.34 -6.19
CA ASP A 29 5.12 5.89 -6.36
C ASP A 29 4.74 5.47 -7.78
N SER A 30 3.77 6.16 -8.40
CA SER A 30 3.38 5.90 -9.78
C SER A 30 4.41 6.35 -10.83
N ILE A 31 5.33 7.26 -10.48
CA ILE A 31 6.34 7.82 -11.41
C ILE A 31 7.67 7.07 -11.27
N ALA A 32 8.22 7.04 -10.06
CA ALA A 32 9.58 6.56 -9.79
C ALA A 32 9.62 5.27 -8.96
N GLY A 33 8.49 4.89 -8.36
CA GLY A 33 8.46 3.91 -7.27
C GLY A 33 9.06 4.47 -5.97
N GLY A 34 8.60 3.96 -4.83
CA GLY A 34 9.18 4.30 -3.52
C GLY A 34 8.37 5.29 -2.70
N GLY A 35 7.05 5.44 -2.93
CA GLY A 35 6.16 6.24 -2.08
C GLY A 35 6.15 5.79 -0.61
N GLY A 36 6.60 4.55 -0.34
CA GLY A 36 6.90 4.05 1.00
C GLY A 36 7.88 4.91 1.79
N LEU A 37 8.85 5.54 1.13
CA LEU A 37 9.85 6.41 1.77
C LEU A 37 9.22 7.66 2.39
N LEU A 38 8.03 8.08 1.93
CA LEU A 38 7.28 9.18 2.51
C LEU A 38 6.24 8.71 3.52
N THR A 39 5.48 7.66 3.18
CA THR A 39 4.38 7.18 4.02
C THR A 39 4.85 6.47 5.28
N ILE A 40 5.93 5.68 5.24
CA ILE A 40 6.41 4.94 6.42
C ILE A 40 6.89 5.91 7.51
N PRO A 41 7.78 6.90 7.25
CA PRO A 41 8.19 7.85 8.28
C PRO A 41 7.03 8.71 8.79
N ALA A 42 6.08 9.09 7.93
CA ALA A 42 4.91 9.87 8.35
C ALA A 42 3.98 9.09 9.28
N LEU A 43 3.73 7.81 8.99
CA LEU A 43 2.93 6.92 9.85
C LEU A 43 3.65 6.62 11.17
N MET A 44 4.96 6.42 11.14
CA MET A 44 5.77 6.26 12.35
C MET A 44 5.78 7.54 13.20
N ALA A 45 5.88 8.72 12.58
CA ALA A 45 5.76 10.00 13.27
C ALA A 45 4.36 10.23 13.87
N ALA A 46 3.32 9.63 13.28
CA ALA A 46 1.96 9.59 13.83
C ALA A 46 1.79 8.56 14.97
N GLY A 47 2.86 7.84 15.36
CA GLY A 47 2.87 6.91 16.48
C GLY A 47 2.61 5.45 16.12
N MET A 48 2.56 5.08 14.84
CA MET A 48 2.41 3.67 14.44
C MET A 48 3.72 2.89 14.62
N SER A 49 3.63 1.63 15.05
CA SER A 49 4.77 0.73 15.07
C SER A 49 5.32 0.49 13.64
N PRO A 50 6.61 0.19 13.47
CA PRO A 50 7.20 -0.07 12.14
C PRO A 50 6.45 -1.15 11.36
N ALA A 51 6.02 -2.22 12.04
CA ALA A 51 5.23 -3.30 11.43
C ALA A 51 3.87 -2.80 10.92
N ASN A 52 3.16 -1.99 11.70
CA ASN A 52 1.87 -1.43 11.29
C ASN A 52 2.05 -0.41 10.16
N ALA A 53 3.08 0.43 10.22
CA ALA A 53 3.38 1.41 9.17
C ALA A 53 3.70 0.73 7.82
N LEU A 54 4.51 -0.33 7.85
CA LEU A 54 4.80 -1.15 6.67
C LEU A 54 3.53 -1.83 6.12
N ALA A 55 2.71 -2.40 6.99
CA ALA A 55 1.44 -3.04 6.59
C ALA A 55 0.49 -2.04 5.93
N THR A 56 0.32 -0.86 6.51
CA THR A 56 -0.52 0.21 5.95
C THR A 56 -0.01 0.71 4.61
N ASN A 57 1.32 0.93 4.46
CA ASN A 57 1.90 1.30 3.18
C ASN A 57 1.66 0.23 2.10
N LYS A 58 1.83 -1.06 2.43
CA LYS A 58 1.59 -2.15 1.47
C LYS A 58 0.11 -2.24 1.07
N LEU A 59 -0.81 -2.09 2.01
CA LEU A 59 -2.24 -2.07 1.73
C LEU A 59 -2.62 -0.90 0.82
N GLN A 60 -2.02 0.27 1.02
CA GLN A 60 -2.20 1.43 0.13
C GLN A 60 -1.74 1.11 -1.31
N ALA A 61 -0.56 0.50 -1.47
CA ALA A 61 -0.02 0.13 -2.79
C ALA A 61 -0.90 -0.90 -3.53
N CYS A 62 -1.53 -1.83 -2.81
CA CYS A 62 -2.49 -2.78 -3.39
C CYS A 62 -3.66 -2.06 -4.10
N GLY A 63 -4.19 -0.99 -3.51
CA GLY A 63 -5.26 -0.20 -4.12
C GLY A 63 -4.85 0.41 -5.47
N GLY A 64 -3.63 0.96 -5.54
CA GLY A 64 -3.05 1.49 -6.79
C GLY A 64 -2.93 0.42 -7.87
N SER A 65 -2.35 -0.73 -7.53
CA SER A 65 -2.20 -1.87 -8.45
C SER A 65 -3.54 -2.43 -8.93
N ILE A 66 -4.55 -2.53 -8.06
CA ILE A 66 -5.91 -2.96 -8.43
C ILE A 66 -6.52 -1.97 -9.43
N SER A 67 -6.41 -0.67 -9.15
CA SER A 67 -6.94 0.37 -10.04
C SER A 67 -6.29 0.32 -11.43
N ALA A 68 -4.96 0.22 -11.49
CA ALA A 68 -4.22 0.07 -12.74
C ALA A 68 -4.61 -1.22 -13.48
N THR A 69 -4.75 -2.34 -12.77
CA THR A 69 -5.18 -3.62 -13.34
C THR A 69 -6.56 -3.51 -14.00
N ILE A 70 -7.54 -2.93 -13.29
CA ILE A 70 -8.89 -2.72 -13.83
C ILE A 70 -8.84 -1.80 -15.06
N TYR A 71 -8.06 -0.72 -15.01
CA TYR A 71 -7.90 0.21 -16.12
C TYR A 71 -7.37 -0.47 -17.39
N PHE A 72 -6.29 -1.25 -17.29
CA PHE A 72 -5.68 -1.91 -18.44
C PHE A 72 -6.53 -3.05 -19.02
N ILE A 73 -7.23 -3.80 -18.17
CA ILE A 73 -8.19 -4.83 -18.62
C ILE A 73 -9.35 -4.17 -19.37
N ARG A 74 -9.92 -3.08 -18.84
CA ARG A 74 -11.04 -2.36 -19.49
C ARG A 74 -10.66 -1.79 -20.85
N ARG A 75 -9.41 -1.36 -21.02
CA ARG A 75 -8.88 -0.88 -22.31
C ARG A 75 -8.49 -2.00 -23.28
N LYS A 76 -8.67 -3.28 -22.90
CA LYS A 76 -8.25 -4.45 -23.70
C LYS A 76 -6.77 -4.45 -24.08
N VAL A 77 -5.95 -3.69 -23.33
CA VAL A 77 -4.47 -3.69 -23.50
C VAL A 77 -3.88 -4.95 -22.88
N VAL A 78 -4.56 -5.52 -21.88
CA VAL A 78 -4.17 -6.77 -21.20
C VAL A 78 -5.30 -7.78 -21.32
N SER A 79 -4.99 -8.96 -21.85
CA SER A 79 -5.88 -10.11 -21.86
C SER A 79 -5.58 -11.05 -20.69
N LEU A 80 -6.58 -11.31 -19.84
CA LEU A 80 -6.43 -12.22 -18.71
C LEU A 80 -6.18 -13.67 -19.14
N SER A 81 -6.61 -14.07 -20.34
CA SER A 81 -6.39 -15.43 -20.86
C SER A 81 -4.91 -15.74 -21.03
N ASP A 82 -4.16 -14.73 -21.47
CA ASP A 82 -2.76 -14.87 -21.90
C ASP A 82 -1.81 -14.67 -20.72
N GLN A 83 -2.28 -13.99 -19.67
CA GLN A 83 -1.50 -13.66 -18.46
C GLN A 83 -1.65 -14.69 -17.34
N LYS A 84 -2.41 -15.78 -17.52
CA LYS A 84 -2.69 -16.77 -16.45
C LYS A 84 -1.43 -17.31 -15.78
N LEU A 85 -0.42 -17.66 -16.58
CA LEU A 85 0.86 -18.17 -16.06
C LEU A 85 1.60 -17.09 -15.25
N ASN A 86 1.66 -15.86 -15.77
CA ASN A 86 2.30 -14.73 -15.10
C ASN A 86 1.62 -14.40 -13.76
N ILE A 87 0.29 -14.44 -13.73
CA ILE A 87 -0.50 -14.27 -12.49
C ILE A 87 -0.16 -15.37 -11.49
N ALA A 88 -0.14 -16.63 -11.92
CA ALA A 88 0.18 -17.77 -11.05
C ALA A 88 1.61 -17.66 -10.47
N MET A 89 2.60 -17.37 -11.32
CA MET A 89 3.99 -17.19 -10.88
C MET A 89 4.15 -16.00 -9.93
N THR A 90 3.48 -14.87 -10.21
CA THR A 90 3.50 -13.68 -9.34
C THR A 90 2.86 -13.99 -7.99
N PHE A 91 1.75 -14.73 -7.97
CA PHE A 91 1.08 -15.14 -6.75
C PHE A 91 1.98 -16.04 -5.90
N VAL A 92 2.57 -17.08 -6.49
CA VAL A 92 3.46 -18.00 -5.78
C VAL A 92 4.70 -17.26 -5.27
N GLY A 93 5.31 -16.41 -6.08
CA GLY A 93 6.48 -15.62 -5.68
C GLY A 93 6.18 -14.63 -4.54
N SER A 94 5.09 -13.86 -4.66
CA SER A 94 4.69 -12.90 -3.62
C SER A 94 4.28 -13.58 -2.31
N MET A 95 3.53 -14.69 -2.37
CA MET A 95 3.17 -15.48 -1.19
C MET A 95 4.42 -16.06 -0.51
N SER A 96 5.31 -16.68 -1.29
CA SER A 96 6.54 -17.28 -0.76
C SER A 96 7.44 -16.21 -0.12
N GLY A 97 7.58 -15.05 -0.75
CA GLY A 97 8.33 -13.93 -0.19
C GLY A 97 7.73 -13.36 1.10
N ALA A 98 6.40 -13.21 1.15
CA ALA A 98 5.69 -12.75 2.35
C ALA A 98 5.82 -13.75 3.52
N LEU A 99 5.82 -15.05 3.24
CA LEU A 99 6.08 -16.09 4.24
C LEU A 99 7.54 -16.08 4.69
N LEU A 100 8.49 -15.99 3.76
CA LEU A 100 9.92 -15.95 4.07
C LEU A 100 10.30 -14.79 4.98
N VAL A 101 9.74 -13.59 4.75
CA VAL A 101 9.99 -12.40 5.58
C VAL A 101 9.62 -12.64 7.05
N GLN A 102 8.63 -13.48 7.36
CA GLN A 102 8.27 -13.78 8.75
C GLN A 102 9.34 -14.58 9.50
N TYR A 103 10.23 -15.28 8.78
CA TYR A 103 11.35 -16.02 9.36
C TYR A 103 12.64 -15.20 9.44
N VAL A 104 12.69 -14.01 8.83
CA VAL A 104 13.82 -13.09 8.95
C VAL A 104 13.70 -12.39 10.30
N GLN A 105 14.53 -12.80 11.27
CA GLN A 105 14.66 -12.08 12.54
C GLN A 105 15.34 -10.74 12.29
N ALA A 106 14.63 -9.67 12.66
CA ALA A 106 15.11 -8.29 12.65
C ALA A 106 15.88 -7.95 13.94
#